data_AF-A0A369BMW5-F1
#
_entry.id   AF-A0A369BMW5-F1
#
_cell.length_a   1.000
_cell.length_b   1.000
_cell.length_c   1.000
_cell.angle_alpha   90.00
_cell.angle_beta   90.00
_cell.angle_gamma   90.00
#
_symmetry.space_group_name_H-M   'P 1'
#
loop_
_entity.id
_entity.type
_entity.pdbx_description
1 polymer ?
#
loop_
_entity_poly.entity_id
_entity_poly.type
_entity_poly.pdbx_seq_one_letter_code
_entity_poly.pdbx_strand_id
1 'polypeptide(L)' 'MANRKNTELFSLLDDLHENFVQIEHFAVGRTKAGKRPAGRLKHIETHARNIEQIAVEIQQQVQAMMK' A
#
# COMPACT_ATOMS: atom_id res chain seq x y z
N MET A 1 2.41 25.59 -5.43
CA MET A 1 3.29 24.55 -4.86
C MET A 1 2.61 23.72 -3.77
N ALA A 2 1.91 24.33 -2.80
CA ALA A 2 1.19 23.59 -1.74
C ALA A 2 0.15 22.57 -2.26
N ASN A 3 -0.60 22.92 -3.31
CA ASN A 3 -1.62 22.02 -3.88
C ASN A 3 -1.03 20.73 -4.46
N ARG A 4 0.11 20.82 -5.17
CA ARG A 4 0.77 19.66 -5.78
C ARG A 4 1.34 18.69 -4.72
N LYS A 5 1.94 19.23 -3.65
CA LYS A 5 2.47 18.42 -2.55
C LYS A 5 1.37 17.65 -1.81
N ASN A 6 0.20 18.27 -1.64
CA ASN A 6 -0.97 17.63 -1.06
C ASN A 6 -1.53 16.53 -1.97
N THR A 7 -1.66 16.77 -3.28
CA THR A 7 -2.11 15.75 -4.24
C THR A 7 -1.21 14.51 -4.22
N GLU A 8 0.10 14.72 -4.17
CA GLU A 8 1.09 13.64 -4.11
C GLU A 8 0.99 12.85 -2.80
N LEU A 9 0.80 13.53 -1.66
CA LEU A 9 0.60 12.87 -0.38
C LEU A 9 -0.68 12.02 -0.37
N PHE A 10 -1.79 12.52 -0.92
CA PHE A 10 -3.03 11.75 -1.00
C PHE A 10 -2.89 10.53 -1.93
N SER A 11 -2.19 10.68 -3.06
CA SER A 11 -1.89 9.55 -3.94
C SER A 11 -1.11 8.45 -3.21
N LEU A 12 -0.09 8.81 -2.44
CA LEU A 12 0.69 7.84 -1.65
C LEU A 12 -0.17 7.14 -0.58
N LEU A 13 -1.10 7.86 0.04
CA LEU A 13 -2.03 7.26 1.01
C LEU A 13 -3.02 6.29 0.35
N ASP A 14 -3.50 6.62 -0.85
CA ASP A 14 -4.36 5.73 -1.63
C ASP A 14 -3.60 4.46 -2.05
N ASP A 15 -2.35 4.59 -2.52
CA ASP A 15 -1.49 3.45 -2.87
C ASP A 15 -1.19 2.56 -1.65
N LEU A 16 -0.99 3.17 -0.47
CA LEU A 16 -0.80 2.45 0.79
C LEU A 16 -2.07 1.65 1.15
N HIS A 17 -3.24 2.27 1.01
CA HIS A 17 -4.52 1.62 1.28
C HIS A 17 -4.77 0.47 0.29
N GLU A 18 -4.47 0.64 -0.99
CA GLU A 18 -4.64 -0.41 -1.99
C GLU A 18 -3.76 -1.63 -1.66
N ASN A 19 -2.48 -1.43 -1.33
CA ASN A 19 -1.61 -2.55 -0.94
C ASN A 19 -2.09 -3.24 0.34
N PHE A 20 -2.64 -2.49 1.31
CA PHE A 20 -3.26 -3.07 2.51
C PHE A 20 -4.46 -3.96 2.15
N VAL A 21 -5.36 -3.48 1.29
CA VAL A 21 -6.53 -4.25 0.81
C VAL A 21 -6.09 -5.53 0.08
N GLN A 22 -5.01 -5.48 -0.72
CA GLN A 22 -4.46 -6.66 -1.35
C GLN A 22 -3.93 -7.68 -0.33
N ILE A 23 -3.24 -7.22 0.73
CA ILE A 23 -2.80 -8.11 1.82
C ILE A 23 -4.00 -8.79 2.47
N GLU A 24 -5.06 -8.05 2.80
CA GLU A 24 -6.29 -8.63 3.37
C GLU A 24 -6.91 -9.66 2.42
N HIS A 25 -7.01 -9.33 1.13
CA HIS A 25 -7.50 -10.24 0.11
C HIS A 25 -6.73 -11.57 0.09
N PHE A 26 -5.40 -11.54 0.13
CA PHE A 26 -4.60 -12.77 0.13
C PHE A 26 -4.53 -13.47 1.49
N ALA A 27 -4.72 -12.74 2.60
CA ALA A 27 -4.67 -13.27 3.95
C ALA A 27 -5.93 -14.07 4.30
N VAL A 28 -7.11 -13.50 4.04
CA VAL A 28 -8.41 -14.09 4.42
C VAL A 28 -9.26 -14.52 3.23
N GLY A 29 -8.97 -14.00 2.03
CA GLY A 29 -9.75 -14.30 0.84
C GLY A 29 -9.70 -15.77 0.42
N ARG A 30 -10.76 -16.17 -0.27
CA ARG A 30 -10.92 -17.53 -0.81
C ARG A 30 -11.30 -17.45 -2.27
N THR A 31 -10.87 -18.45 -3.02
CA THR A 31 -11.30 -18.68 -4.40
C THR A 31 -12.79 -19.03 -4.44
N LYS A 32 -13.42 -18.98 -5.63
CA LYS A 32 -14.82 -19.42 -5.83
C LYS A 32 -15.06 -20.85 -5.34
N ALA A 33 -14.03 -21.70 -5.38
CA ALA A 33 -14.07 -23.07 -4.88
C ALA A 33 -13.83 -23.20 -3.35
N GLY A 34 -13.77 -22.09 -2.61
CA GLY A 34 -13.56 -22.06 -1.16
C GLY A 34 -12.13 -22.39 -0.69
N LYS A 35 -11.18 -22.53 -1.63
CA LYS A 35 -9.76 -22.80 -1.34
C LYS A 35 -8.98 -21.50 -1.17
N ARG A 36 -7.86 -21.54 -0.44
CA ARG A 36 -6.92 -20.41 -0.34
C ARG A 36 -6.30 -20.10 -1.71
N PRO A 37 -6.09 -18.82 -2.07
CA PRO A 37 -5.37 -18.44 -3.29
C PRO A 37 -3.96 -19.04 -3.31
N ALA A 38 -3.52 -19.48 -4.49
CA ALA A 38 -2.16 -19.95 -4.71
C ALA A 38 -1.17 -18.78 -4.59
N GLY A 39 0.05 -19.05 -4.12
CA GLY A 39 1.08 -18.01 -4.01
C GLY A 39 0.79 -16.90 -2.99
N ARG A 40 -0.26 -17.02 -2.17
CA ARG A 40 -0.73 -15.95 -1.27
C ARG A 40 0.37 -15.33 -0.40
N LEU A 41 1.30 -16.13 0.11
CA LEU A 41 2.39 -15.63 0.97
C LEU A 41 3.34 -14.73 0.20
N LYS A 42 3.67 -15.09 -1.05
CA LYS A 42 4.50 -14.27 -1.93
C LYS A 42 3.81 -12.95 -2.28
N HIS A 43 2.50 -12.97 -2.52
CA HIS A 43 1.72 -11.75 -2.77
C HIS A 43 1.69 -10.85 -1.53
N ILE A 44 1.41 -11.40 -0.35
CA ILE A 44 1.43 -10.66 0.92
C ILE A 44 2.80 -10.03 1.15
N GLU A 45 3.88 -10.79 0.97
CA GLU A 45 5.24 -10.27 1.12
C GLU A 45 5.55 -9.14 0.13
N THR A 46 5.09 -9.26 -1.12
CA THR A 46 5.27 -8.22 -2.13
C THR A 46 4.55 -6.93 -1.73
N HIS A 47 3.28 -7.01 -1.34
CA HIS A 47 2.50 -5.84 -0.93
C HIS A 47 3.01 -5.23 0.39
N ALA A 48 3.53 -6.05 1.32
CA ALA A 48 4.15 -5.56 2.55
C ALA A 48 5.41 -4.73 2.26
N ARG A 49 6.28 -5.21 1.36
CA ARG A 49 7.45 -4.45 0.91
C ARG A 49 7.07 -3.15 0.22
N ASN A 50 6.01 -3.14 -0.58
CA ASN A 50 5.50 -1.92 -1.20
C ASN A 50 5.01 -0.91 -0.14
N ILE A 51 4.29 -1.37 0.89
CA ILE A 51 3.86 -0.52 2.01
C ILE A 51 5.06 0.09 2.73
N GLU A 52 6.12 -0.68 2.98
CA GLU A 52 7.35 -0.15 3.60
C GLU A 52 7.98 0.96 2.75
N GLN A 53 8.03 0.79 1.43
CA GLN A 53 8.54 1.82 0.51
C GLN A 53 7.66 3.07 0.50
N ILE A 54 6.34 2.91 0.35
CA ILE A 54 5.38 4.03 0.35
C ILE A 54 5.43 4.79 1.68
N ALA A 55 5.57 4.09 2.81
CA ALA A 55 5.70 4.74 4.12
C ALA A 55 6.93 5.65 4.21
N VAL A 56 8.06 5.24 3.62
CA VAL A 56 9.26 6.07 3.52
C VAL A 56 9.01 7.31 2.65
N GLU A 57 8.32 7.16 1.51
CA GLU A 57 7.98 8.27 0.62
C GLU A 57 7.03 9.28 1.29
N ILE A 58 6.01 8.79 2.01
CA ILE A 58 5.12 9.64 2.82
C ILE A 58 5.92 10.43 3.85
N GLN A 59 6.83 9.79 4.57
CA GLN A 59 7.67 10.46 5.56
C GLN A 59 8.52 11.57 4.92
N GLN A 60 9.14 11.29 3.77
CA GLN A 60 9.92 12.28 3.03
C GLN A 60 9.06 13.46 2.57
N GLN A 61 7.85 13.18 2.04
CA GLN A 61 6.94 14.22 1.57
C GLN A 61 6.45 15.11 2.71
N VAL A 62 6.06 14.52 3.84
CA VAL A 62 5.66 15.27 5.05
C VAL A 62 6.80 16.16 5.53
N GLN A 63 8.03 15.64 5.61
CA GLN A 63 9.19 16.45 5.97
C GLN A 63 9.44 17.61 4.99
N ALA A 64 9.24 17.39 3.69
CA ALA A 64 9.38 18.41 2.66
C ALA A 64 8.25 19.46 2.69
N MET A 65 7.12 19.18 3.34
CA MET A 65 6.04 20.14 3.57
C MET A 65 6.24 20.98 4.83
N MET A 66 7.01 20.50 5.81
CA MET A 66 7.32 21.21 7.05
C MET A 66 8.46 22.24 6.89
N LYS A 67 9.23 22.17 5.80
CA LYS A 67 10.27 23.12 5.42
C LYS A 67 9.71 24.20 4.50
#